data_AF-A0A4R1QAB7-F1
#
_entry.id   AF-A0A4R1QAB7-F1
#
_cell.length_a   1.000
_cell.length_b   1.000
_cell.length_c   1.000
_cell.angle_alpha   90.00
_cell.angle_beta   90.00
_cell.angle_gamma   90.00
#
_symmetry.space_group_name_H-M   'P 1'
#
loop_
_entity.id
_entity.type
_entity.pdbx_description
1 polymer ?
#
loop_
_entity_poly.entity_id
_entity_poly.type
_entity_poly.pdbx_seq_one_letter_code
_entity_poly.pdbx_strand_id
1 'polypeptide(L)' 'MRYCIFCGVKIPGDAKFCQECGKEQPEAARSTAADVPDEGIAESAGGLFASPKAKIIAGVGAFVVLIAVFTGTMILVNAK' A
#
# COMPACT_ATOMS: atom_id res chain seq x y z
N MET A 1 -19.22 0.20 15.70
CA MET A 1 -20.06 0.68 14.57
C MET A 1 -19.19 1.41 13.57
N ARG A 2 -19.48 1.32 12.27
CA ARG A 2 -18.74 2.00 11.20
C ARG A 2 -19.68 2.57 10.14
N TYR A 3 -19.14 3.32 9.19
CA TYR A 3 -19.90 3.90 8.08
C TYR A 3 -19.50 3.26 6.75
N CYS A 4 -20.45 3.17 5.83
CA CYS A 4 -20.22 2.66 4.49
C CYS A 4 -19.26 3.60 3.74
N ILE A 5 -18.19 3.05 3.18
CA ILE A 5 -17.19 3.83 2.42
C ILE A 5 -17.72 4.39 1.09
N PHE A 6 -18.91 3.95 0.66
CA PHE A 6 -19.52 4.36 -0.61
C PHE A 6 -20.68 5.33 -0.44
N CYS A 7 -21.57 5.11 0.54
CA CYS A 7 -22.76 5.95 0.73
C CYS A 7 -22.80 6.70 2.07
N GLY A 8 -21.88 6.44 2.99
CA GLY A 8 -21.84 7.12 4.29
C GLY A 8 -22.89 6.68 5.30
N VAL A 9 -23.73 5.68 5.00
CA VAL A 9 -24.71 5.18 5.97
C VAL A 9 -24.04 4.39 7.10
N LYS A 10 -24.66 4.39 8.28
CA LYS A 10 -24.20 3.62 9.43
C LYS A 10 -24.45 2.13 9.21
N ILE A 11 -23.41 1.32 9.37
CA ILE A 11 -23.45 -0.14 9.19
C ILE A 11 -22.84 -0.86 10.41
N PRO A 12 -23.21 -2.14 10.63
CA PRO A 12 -22.56 -2.97 11.65
C PRO A 12 -21.05 -3.08 11.43
N GLY A 13 -20.28 -3.23 12.51
CA GLY A 13 -18.82 -3.38 12.42
C GLY A 13 -18.42 -4.58 11.57
N ASP A 14 -19.13 -5.69 11.75
CA ASP A 14 -18.89 -6.97 11.08
C ASP A 14 -19.67 -7.15 9.76
N ALA A 15 -20.36 -6.12 9.27
CA ALA A 15 -21.14 -6.23 8.04
C ALA A 15 -20.22 -6.28 6.81
N LYS A 16 -20.24 -7.38 6.05
CA LYS A 16 -19.50 -7.52 4.79
C LYS A 16 -20.10 -6.70 3.64
N PHE A 17 -21.38 -6.38 3.71
CA PHE A 17 -22.09 -5.62 2.68
C PHE A 17 -22.94 -4.52 3.33
N CYS A 18 -23.05 -3.39 2.64
CA CYS A 18 -23.96 -2.33 3.03
C CYS A 18 -25.41 -2.74 2.73
N GLN A 19 -26.29 -2.71 3.73
CA GLN A 19 -27.71 -3.07 3.56
C GLN A 19 -28.50 -2.04 2.74
N GLU A 20 -28.00 -0.81 2.64
CA GLU A 20 -28.67 0.27 1.92
C GLU A 20 -28.22 0.36 0.45
N CYS A 21 -26.92 0.22 0.19
CA CYS A 21 -26.37 0.43 -1.16
C CYS A 21 -25.84 -0.85 -1.82
N GLY A 22 -25.84 -1.99 -1.11
CA GLY A 22 -25.41 -3.29 -1.63
C GLY A 22 -23.91 -3.45 -1.88
N LYS A 23 -23.09 -2.43 -1.60
CA LYS A 23 -21.64 -2.47 -1.86
C LYS A 23 -20.92 -3.25 -0.78
N GLU A 24 -19.97 -4.08 -1.19
CA GLU A 24 -19.06 -4.80 -0.29
C GLU A 24 -18.24 -3.81 0.53
N GLN A 25 -18.01 -4.17 1.78
CA GLN A 25 -17.32 -3.38 2.77
C GLN A 25 -16.11 -4.17 3.25
N PRO A 26 -14.94 -3.51 3.39
CA PRO A 26 -13.77 -4.17 3.94
C PRO A 26 -14.12 -4.72 5.32
N GLU A 27 -13.70 -5.96 5.60
CA GLU A 27 -13.85 -6.56 6.92
C GLU A 27 -13.07 -5.66 7.88
N ALA A 28 -13.76 -5.12 8.89
CA ALA A 28 -13.10 -4.36 9.92
C ALA A 28 -12.20 -5.36 10.65
N ALA A 29 -10.90 -5.33 10.32
CA ALA A 29 -9.89 -6.17 10.94
C ALA A 29 -10.14 -6.13 12.44
N ARG A 30 -10.59 -7.26 13.01
CA ARG A 30 -10.76 -7.37 14.45
C ARG A 30 -9.43 -6.99 15.05
N SER A 31 -9.41 -5.86 15.72
CA SER A 31 -8.33 -5.47 16.57
C SER A 31 -8.29 -6.52 17.68
N THR A 32 -7.44 -7.53 17.52
CA THR A 32 -6.93 -8.32 18.63
C THR A 32 -6.10 -7.36 19.46
N ALA A 33 -6.78 -6.60 20.34
CA ALA A 33 -6.19 -5.77 21.38
C ALA A 33 -5.81 -6.64 22.60
N ALA A 34 -5.11 -7.72 22.29
CA ALA A 34 -4.39 -8.68 23.12
C ALA A 34 -3.65 -9.47 22.03
N ASP A 35 -2.39 -9.22 21.72
CA ASP A 35 -1.22 -9.30 22.59
C ASP A 35 -0.12 -8.34 22.06
N VAL A 36 0.45 -7.50 22.92
CA VAL A 36 1.69 -6.74 22.62
C VAL A 36 2.75 -7.20 23.61
N PRO A 37 3.71 -8.07 23.21
CA PRO A 37 5.02 -8.10 23.83
C PRO A 37 5.77 -6.84 23.37
N ASP A 38 6.06 -5.99 24.35
CA ASP A 38 7.10 -4.97 24.34
C ASP A 38 8.44 -5.60 23.98
N GLU A 39 9.04 -5.25 22.84
CA GLU A 39 10.47 -5.44 22.58
C GLU A 39 10.93 -4.56 21.39
N GLY A 40 11.53 -3.41 21.73
CA GLY A 40 12.69 -2.86 21.00
C GLY A 40 12.46 -1.83 19.89
N ILE A 41 12.60 -0.55 20.25
CA ILE A 41 12.99 0.52 19.32
C ILE A 41 14.50 0.42 19.03
N ALA A 42 14.85 0.20 17.76
CA ALA A 42 16.17 0.50 17.22
C ALA A 42 16.02 1.24 15.89
N GLU A 43 16.35 2.53 15.91
CA GLU A 43 16.69 3.32 14.74
C GLU A 43 17.88 2.70 14.01
N SER A 44 17.84 2.63 12.67
CA SER A 44 19.01 2.97 11.84
C SER A 44 18.65 2.98 10.36
N ALA A 45 19.06 4.08 9.73
CA ALA A 45 19.01 4.33 8.32
C ALA A 45 19.86 3.33 7.51
N GLY A 46 19.49 3.14 6.25
CA GLY A 46 20.43 2.76 5.20
C GLY A 46 20.25 1.38 4.59
N GLY A 47 19.37 1.32 3.58
CA GLY A 47 19.67 0.65 2.31
C GLY A 47 19.80 -0.88 2.26
N LEU A 48 19.70 -1.35 1.01
CA LEU A 48 19.94 -2.71 0.52
C LEU A 48 18.90 -3.77 0.90
N PHE A 49 17.84 -3.77 0.09
CA PHE A 49 17.33 -4.98 -0.58
C PHE A 49 18.05 -6.28 -0.20
N ALA A 50 17.54 -6.96 0.82
CA ALA A 50 17.88 -8.34 1.12
C ALA A 50 16.61 -9.11 1.52
N SER A 51 15.77 -9.44 0.52
CA SER A 51 14.82 -10.55 0.67
C SER A 51 15.29 -11.74 -0.14
N PRO A 52 15.80 -12.79 0.51
CA PRO A 52 15.97 -14.08 -0.14
C PRO A 52 14.59 -14.72 -0.29
N LYS A 53 14.25 -15.11 -1.53
CA LYS A 53 13.10 -15.94 -1.94
C LYS A 53 11.74 -15.23 -2.06
N ALA A 54 11.66 -14.22 -2.93
CA ALA A 54 10.39 -13.85 -3.57
C ALA A 54 10.64 -13.64 -5.06
N LYS A 55 10.32 -14.65 -5.89
CA LYS A 55 10.11 -14.42 -7.31
C LYS A 55 8.85 -13.57 -7.46
N ILE A 56 8.90 -12.59 -8.36
CA ILE A 56 7.82 -11.64 -8.75
C ILE A 56 7.81 -10.35 -7.91
N ILE A 57 8.49 -9.32 -8.45
CA ILE A 57 8.21 -7.87 -8.48
C ILE A 57 9.57 -7.16 -8.60
N ALA A 58 10.19 -7.26 -9.78
CA ALA A 58 11.46 -6.59 -10.11
C ALA A 58 11.29 -5.66 -11.32
N GLY A 59 10.11 -5.07 -11.50
CA GLY A 59 9.79 -4.26 -12.69
C GLY A 59 9.87 -2.76 -12.43
N VAL A 60 9.34 -2.30 -11.29
CA VAL A 60 9.02 -0.88 -11.11
C VAL A 60 10.28 -0.03 -10.96
N GLY A 61 11.28 -0.50 -10.21
CA GLY A 61 12.54 0.23 -10.03
C GLY A 61 13.32 0.40 -11.34
N ALA A 62 13.50 -0.68 -12.09
CA ALA A 62 14.23 -0.63 -13.37
C ALA A 62 13.48 0.19 -14.42
N PHE A 63 12.15 0.10 -14.47
CA PHE A 63 11.33 0.86 -15.41
C PHE A 63 11.36 2.37 -15.15
N VAL A 64 11.30 2.79 -13.87
CA VAL A 64 11.40 4.22 -13.50
C VAL A 64 12.79 4.78 -13.86
N VAL A 65 13.85 4.03 -13.61
CA VAL A 65 15.22 4.44 -14.00
C VAL A 65 15.35 4.55 -15.52
N LEU A 66 14.83 3.59 -16.28
CA LEU A 66 14.86 3.65 -17.74
C LEU A 66 14.06 4.84 -18.29
N ILE A 67 12.87 5.13 -17.75
CA ILE A 67 12.08 6.31 -18.15
C ILE A 67 12.86 7.59 -17.89
N ALA A 68 13.44 7.74 -16.70
CA ALA A 68 14.18 8.96 -16.33
C ALA A 68 15.39 9.19 -17.24
N VAL A 69 16.12 8.13 -17.60
CA VAL A 69 17.25 8.22 -18.54
C VAL A 69 16.76 8.58 -19.95
N PHE A 70 15.68 7.95 -20.43
CA PHE A 70 15.14 8.22 -21.76
C PHE A 70 14.58 9.63 -21.91
N THR A 71 13.78 10.08 -20.94
CA THR A 71 13.24 11.45 -20.98
C THR A 71 14.34 12.48 -20.80
N GLY A 72 15.30 12.26 -19.90
CA GLY A 72 16.45 13.13 -19.72
C GLY A 72 17.30 13.29 -20.99
N THR A 73 17.61 12.19 -21.67
CA THR A 73 18.38 12.20 -22.92
C THR A 73 17.62 12.85 -24.07
N MET A 74 16.31 12.57 -24.22
CA MET A 74 15.46 13.21 -25.23
C MET A 74 15.32 14.73 -25.03
N ILE A 75 15.18 15.19 -23.78
CA ILE A 75 15.10 16.62 -23.45
C ILE A 75 16.41 17.32 -23.80
N LEU A 76 17.56 16.70 -23.51
CA LEU A 76 18.87 17.26 -23.85
C LEU A 76 19.09 17.40 -25.36
N VAL A 77 18.61 16.44 -26.16
CA VAL A 77 18.76 16.44 -27.61
C VAL A 77 17.83 17.44 -28.31
N ASN A 78 16.64 17.70 -27.76
CA ASN A 78 15.70 18.70 -28.31
C ASN A 78 15.97 20.15 -27.86
N ALA A 79 16.85 20.34 -26.87
CA ALA A 79 17.19 21.66 -26.33
C ALA A 79 18.40 22.33 -27.03
N LYS A 80 18.86 21.79 -28.17
CA LYS A 80 19.99 22.31 -28.94
C LYS A 80 19.61 22.53 -30.40
#